data_AF-A0A835Y3U1-F1
#
_entry.id   AF-A0A835Y3U1-F1
#
_cell.length_a   1.000
_cell.length_b   1.000
_cell.length_c   1.000
_cell.angle_alpha   90.00
_cell.angle_beta   90.00
_cell.angle_gamma   90.00
#
_symmetry.space_group_name_H-M   'P 1'
#
loop_
_entity.id
_entity.type
_entity.pdbx_description
1 polymer ?
#
loop_
_entity_poly.entity_id
_entity_poly.type
_entity_poly.pdbx_seq_one_letter_code
_entity_poly.pdbx_strand_id
1 'polypeptide(L)'
;MQLERDKINAFWEISKKDLEDRKAELRNKDRETEEMEERHQVEIKVYKQKVKHLLYEHQNNITTLKADGELALKLQQDDFRKRETDLGKDKRNLKLELKEQELAHQDIIRQLKLEHAKEITKLRQEFELQARELQQKYEKKMKMLRDDMELRRKQEIHEIEERKNTHINELMKKHERAFAEIKNYYNDITHNNLDLIKTLKEDVAEMKKREAQNEKLMYEIAQDNKRLSEPLTKALKEVELLRQQLANYDKDRLSLQQTKARLLNAERQIKNLEWENEVLSQRFSKVQSERDELYSKFEASIYDVQQKTGLKSAVLEKKLEAMGEALEMKEAQLAEVLTAANLDPGTLAAINNRLEEVLDNKNQVIKALQYDVAKVSKAHNDLIRVYEAKLTEFGIPVDELGFRPLVTNTSTGPAGLVVGA
;
A
#
# COMPACT_ATOMS: atom_id res chain seq x y z
N MET A 1 -22.53 -43.19 -143.54
CA MET A 1 -23.60 -42.42 -142.85
C MET A 1 -24.23 -43.16 -141.66
N GLN A 2 -23.91 -44.44 -141.38
CA GLN A 2 -24.47 -45.22 -140.26
C GLN A 2 -23.64 -45.08 -138.95
N LEU A 3 -22.30 -45.12 -139.06
CA LEU A 3 -21.34 -44.97 -137.95
C LEU A 3 -21.43 -43.64 -137.18
N GLU A 4 -21.79 -42.55 -137.87
CA GLU A 4 -21.99 -41.22 -137.26
C GLU A 4 -23.28 -41.17 -136.44
N ARG A 5 -24.33 -41.87 -136.90
CA ARG A 5 -25.64 -41.93 -136.23
C ARG A 5 -25.56 -42.76 -134.94
N ASP A 6 -24.81 -43.85 -134.96
CA ASP A 6 -24.60 -44.70 -133.78
C ASP A 6 -23.73 -43.99 -132.72
N LYS A 7 -22.75 -43.18 -133.14
CA LYS A 7 -21.98 -42.32 -132.22
C LYS A 7 -22.87 -41.26 -131.58
N ILE A 8 -23.73 -40.59 -132.35
CA ILE A 8 -24.65 -39.57 -131.83
C ILE A 8 -25.66 -40.20 -130.86
N ASN A 9 -26.19 -41.39 -131.17
CA ASN A 9 -27.08 -42.11 -130.26
C ASN A 9 -26.37 -42.55 -128.98
N ALA A 10 -25.13 -43.02 -129.04
CA ALA A 10 -24.34 -43.37 -127.85
C ALA A 10 -24.06 -42.13 -126.98
N PHE A 11 -23.70 -40.99 -127.59
CA PHE A 11 -23.53 -39.72 -126.86
C PHE A 11 -24.83 -39.24 -126.22
N TRP A 12 -25.97 -39.43 -126.90
CA TRP A 12 -27.27 -39.09 -126.38
C TRP A 12 -27.66 -39.98 -125.19
N GLU A 13 -27.46 -41.30 -125.28
CA GLU A 13 -27.71 -42.21 -124.15
C GLU A 13 -26.79 -41.93 -122.96
N ILE A 14 -25.50 -41.67 -123.20
CA ILE A 14 -24.55 -41.29 -122.14
C ILE A 14 -24.97 -39.97 -121.49
N SER A 15 -25.28 -38.94 -122.28
CA SER A 15 -25.71 -37.63 -121.74
C SER A 15 -27.05 -37.71 -121.00
N LYS A 16 -27.95 -38.58 -121.47
CA LYS A 16 -29.23 -38.85 -120.80
C LYS A 16 -29.02 -39.56 -119.46
N LYS A 17 -28.12 -40.54 -119.42
CA LYS A 17 -27.73 -41.23 -118.19
C LYS A 17 -27.04 -40.29 -117.22
N ASP A 18 -26.09 -39.46 -117.68
CA ASP A 18 -25.43 -38.45 -116.85
C ASP A 18 -26.43 -37.43 -116.28
N LEU A 19 -27.44 -37.04 -117.07
CA LEU A 19 -28.52 -36.17 -116.60
C LEU A 19 -29.39 -36.86 -115.53
N GLU A 20 -29.70 -38.15 -115.70
CA GLU A 20 -30.44 -38.94 -114.71
C GLU A 20 -29.64 -39.14 -113.42
N ASP A 21 -28.33 -39.42 -113.52
CA ASP A 21 -27.41 -39.56 -112.39
C ASP A 21 -27.26 -38.23 -111.63
N ARG A 22 -27.08 -37.10 -112.34
CA ARG A 22 -27.04 -35.77 -111.70
C ARG A 22 -28.36 -35.39 -111.04
N LYS A 23 -29.51 -35.76 -111.63
CA LYS A 23 -30.82 -35.58 -110.98
C LYS A 23 -31.01 -36.48 -109.76
N ALA A 24 -30.37 -37.65 -109.71
CA ALA A 24 -30.39 -38.52 -108.55
C ALA A 24 -29.49 -37.95 -107.43
N GLU A 25 -28.29 -37.47 -107.78
CA GLU A 25 -27.41 -36.77 -106.83
C GLU A 25 -28.05 -35.51 -106.24
N LEU A 26 -28.74 -34.70 -107.05
CA LEU A 26 -29.42 -33.50 -106.58
C LEU A 26 -30.51 -33.84 -105.55
N ARG A 27 -31.32 -34.88 -105.83
CA ARG A 27 -32.33 -35.38 -104.89
C ARG A 27 -31.72 -35.93 -103.60
N ASN A 28 -30.58 -36.62 -103.68
CA ASN A 28 -29.87 -37.08 -102.49
C ASN A 28 -29.34 -35.90 -101.67
N LYS A 29 -28.82 -34.85 -102.33
CA LYS A 29 -28.36 -33.64 -101.66
C LYS A 29 -29.50 -32.87 -100.99
N ASP A 30 -30.64 -32.72 -101.66
CA ASP A 30 -31.83 -32.09 -101.06
C ASP A 30 -32.26 -32.85 -99.80
N ARG A 31 -32.29 -34.19 -99.86
CA ARG A 31 -32.63 -35.04 -98.70
C ARG A 31 -31.60 -34.94 -97.57
N GLU A 32 -30.30 -34.92 -97.88
CA GLU A 32 -29.26 -34.68 -96.87
C GLU A 32 -29.45 -33.32 -96.18
N THR A 33 -29.91 -32.31 -96.93
CA THR A 33 -30.14 -30.96 -96.40
C THR A 33 -31.35 -30.95 -95.46
N GLU A 34 -32.45 -31.60 -95.84
CA GLU A 34 -33.62 -31.78 -94.97
C GLU A 34 -33.26 -32.55 -93.68
N GLU A 35 -32.51 -33.64 -93.78
CA GLU A 35 -32.07 -34.42 -92.60
C GLU A 35 -31.18 -33.59 -91.67
N MET A 36 -30.33 -32.71 -92.22
CA MET A 36 -29.50 -31.79 -91.43
C MET A 36 -30.33 -30.71 -90.73
N GLU A 37 -31.35 -30.16 -91.39
CA GLU A 37 -32.28 -29.20 -90.77
C GLU A 37 -33.08 -29.84 -89.63
N GLU A 38 -33.59 -31.06 -89.83
CA GLU A 38 -34.30 -31.80 -88.78
C GLU A 38 -33.39 -32.07 -87.56
N ARG A 39 -32.15 -32.52 -87.79
CA ARG A 39 -31.15 -32.69 -86.73
C ARG A 39 -30.89 -31.39 -85.99
N HIS A 40 -30.71 -30.30 -86.72
CA HIS A 40 -30.47 -28.98 -86.12
C HIS A 40 -31.66 -28.51 -85.28
N GLN A 41 -32.91 -28.74 -85.72
CA GLN A 41 -34.09 -28.41 -84.91
C GLN A 41 -34.16 -29.23 -83.62
N VAL A 42 -33.81 -30.52 -83.67
CA VAL A 42 -33.73 -31.36 -82.47
C VAL A 42 -32.66 -30.85 -81.52
N GLU A 43 -31.46 -30.52 -82.02
CA GLU A 43 -30.38 -29.94 -81.22
C GLU A 43 -30.81 -28.63 -80.55
N ILE A 44 -31.47 -27.72 -81.27
CA ILE A 44 -32.00 -26.47 -80.69
C ILE A 44 -32.96 -26.76 -79.53
N LYS A 45 -33.85 -27.75 -79.67
CA LYS A 45 -34.79 -28.14 -78.60
C LYS A 45 -34.03 -28.68 -77.37
N VAL A 46 -33.03 -29.53 -77.59
CA VAL A 46 -32.18 -30.07 -76.52
C VAL A 46 -31.42 -28.95 -75.81
N TYR A 47 -30.80 -28.03 -76.55
CA TYR A 47 -30.11 -26.88 -75.97
C TYR A 47 -31.04 -25.97 -75.18
N LYS A 48 -32.24 -25.66 -75.70
CA LYS A 48 -33.25 -24.89 -74.95
C LYS A 48 -33.64 -25.58 -73.64
N GLN A 49 -33.82 -26.90 -73.65
CA GLN A 49 -34.14 -27.66 -72.43
C GLN A 49 -32.96 -27.64 -71.44
N LYS A 50 -31.73 -27.76 -71.94
CA LYS A 50 -30.51 -27.70 -71.13
C LYS A 50 -30.34 -26.35 -70.44
N VAL A 51 -30.60 -25.24 -71.16
CA VAL A 51 -30.59 -23.88 -70.60
C VAL A 51 -31.67 -23.71 -69.53
N LYS A 52 -32.89 -24.19 -69.78
CA LYS A 52 -33.97 -24.14 -68.77
C LYS A 52 -33.61 -24.91 -67.49
N HIS A 53 -33.02 -26.11 -67.63
CA HIS A 53 -32.57 -26.89 -66.49
C HIS A 53 -31.48 -26.17 -65.70
N LEU A 54 -30.48 -25.61 -66.39
CA LEU A 54 -29.41 -24.83 -65.76
C LEU A 54 -29.95 -23.62 -64.99
N LEU A 55 -30.92 -22.90 -65.55
CA LEU A 55 -31.54 -21.75 -64.87
C LEU A 55 -32.31 -22.17 -63.62
N TYR A 56 -33.05 -23.29 -63.70
CA TYR A 56 -33.78 -23.82 -62.55
C TYR A 56 -32.82 -24.29 -61.44
N GLU A 57 -31.75 -24.98 -61.83
CA GLU A 57 -30.71 -25.44 -60.90
C GLU A 57 -30.02 -24.24 -60.24
N HIS A 58 -29.63 -23.21 -61.01
CA HIS A 58 -29.09 -21.98 -60.46
C HIS A 58 -30.05 -21.29 -59.49
N GLN A 59 -31.33 -21.19 -59.84
CA GLN A 59 -32.33 -20.58 -58.97
C GLN A 59 -32.50 -21.36 -57.66
N ASN A 60 -32.54 -22.70 -57.72
CA ASN A 60 -32.59 -23.54 -56.53
C ASN A 60 -31.34 -23.36 -55.68
N ASN A 61 -30.14 -23.38 -56.28
CA ASN A 61 -28.89 -23.18 -55.57
C ASN A 61 -28.85 -21.81 -54.87
N ILE A 62 -29.33 -20.75 -55.53
CA ILE A 62 -29.45 -19.42 -54.92
C ILE A 62 -30.42 -19.42 -53.74
N THR A 63 -31.59 -20.06 -53.88
CA THR A 63 -32.57 -20.13 -52.79
C THR A 63 -32.02 -20.92 -51.59
N THR A 64 -31.35 -22.04 -51.83
CA THR A 64 -30.71 -22.85 -50.77
C THR A 64 -29.61 -22.06 -50.08
N LEU A 65 -28.72 -21.40 -50.84
CA LEU A 65 -27.66 -20.55 -50.29
C LEU A 65 -28.21 -19.41 -49.42
N LYS A 66 -29.33 -18.80 -49.83
CA LYS A 66 -30.00 -17.76 -49.04
C LYS A 66 -30.57 -18.32 -47.74
N ALA A 67 -31.24 -19.47 -47.80
CA ALA A 67 -31.80 -20.12 -46.61
C ALA A 67 -30.71 -20.55 -45.62
N ASP A 68 -29.61 -21.12 -46.13
CA ASP A 68 -28.45 -21.51 -45.32
C ASP A 68 -27.77 -20.27 -44.71
N GLY A 69 -27.67 -19.18 -45.48
CA GLY A 69 -27.14 -17.90 -45.00
C GLY A 69 -28.00 -17.30 -43.87
N GLU A 70 -29.32 -17.28 -44.01
CA GLU A 70 -30.24 -16.81 -42.97
C GLU A 70 -30.18 -17.68 -41.71
N LEU A 71 -30.11 -19.01 -41.87
CA LEU A 71 -29.98 -19.94 -40.76
C LEU A 71 -28.66 -19.73 -40.00
N ALA A 72 -27.55 -19.58 -40.72
CA ALA A 72 -26.25 -19.30 -40.12
C ALA A 72 -26.26 -17.99 -39.33
N LEU A 73 -26.90 -16.95 -39.88
CA LEU A 73 -27.02 -15.64 -39.22
C LEU A 73 -27.85 -15.73 -37.93
N LYS A 74 -28.94 -16.51 -37.95
CA LYS A 74 -29.80 -16.75 -36.78
C LYS A 74 -29.08 -17.53 -35.68
N LEU A 75 -28.37 -18.60 -36.05
CA LEU A 75 -27.55 -19.38 -35.11
C LEU A 75 -26.48 -18.49 -34.46
N GLN A 76 -25.82 -17.64 -35.25
CA GLN A 76 -24.84 -16.71 -34.74
C GLN A 76 -25.46 -15.69 -33.76
N GLN A 77 -26.65 -15.17 -34.05
CA GLN A 77 -27.38 -14.26 -33.15
C GLN A 77 -27.76 -14.94 -31.82
N ASP A 78 -28.25 -16.17 -31.87
CA ASP A 78 -28.62 -16.92 -30.68
C ASP A 78 -27.39 -17.25 -29.81
N ASP A 79 -26.26 -17.60 -30.44
CA ASP A 79 -24.97 -17.78 -29.76
C ASP A 79 -24.50 -16.49 -29.07
N PHE A 80 -24.62 -15.34 -29.75
CA PHE A 80 -24.26 -14.06 -29.15
C PHE A 80 -25.15 -13.73 -27.94
N ARG A 81 -26.47 -13.93 -28.05
CA ARG A 81 -27.41 -13.72 -26.93
C ARG A 81 -27.08 -14.60 -25.73
N LYS A 82 -26.71 -15.86 -25.98
CA LYS A 82 -26.31 -16.80 -24.93
C LYS A 82 -25.02 -16.34 -24.24
N ARG A 83 -23.99 -15.99 -25.00
CA ARG A 83 -22.73 -15.45 -24.47
C ARG A 83 -22.95 -14.18 -23.65
N GLU A 84 -23.80 -13.27 -24.12
CA GLU A 84 -24.10 -12.04 -23.41
C GLU A 84 -24.81 -12.32 -22.07
N THR A 85 -25.72 -13.27 -22.06
CA THR A 85 -26.41 -13.73 -20.84
C THR A 85 -25.43 -14.34 -19.84
N ASP A 86 -24.51 -15.19 -20.31
CA ASP A 86 -23.53 -15.86 -19.46
C ASP A 86 -22.49 -14.88 -18.90
N LEU A 87 -21.97 -13.96 -19.74
CA LEU A 87 -21.14 -12.84 -19.28
C LEU A 87 -21.86 -11.97 -18.24
N GLY A 88 -23.16 -11.77 -18.40
CA GLY A 88 -24.01 -11.07 -17.44
C GLY A 88 -24.09 -11.78 -16.08
N LYS A 89 -24.13 -13.12 -16.06
CA LYS A 89 -24.09 -13.92 -14.83
C LYS A 89 -22.70 -13.90 -14.19
N ASP A 90 -21.65 -14.10 -14.97
CA ASP A 90 -20.26 -14.08 -14.48
C ASP A 90 -19.92 -12.74 -13.83
N LYS A 91 -20.34 -11.63 -14.47
CA LYS A 91 -20.20 -10.29 -13.89
C LYS A 91 -20.91 -10.14 -12.55
N ARG A 92 -22.09 -10.76 -12.36
CA ARG A 92 -22.83 -10.72 -11.09
C ARG A 92 -22.13 -11.58 -10.03
N ASN A 93 -21.66 -12.77 -10.41
CA ASN A 93 -20.93 -13.67 -9.51
C ASN A 93 -19.63 -13.04 -9.03
N LEU A 94 -18.81 -12.49 -9.94
CA LEU A 94 -17.58 -11.79 -9.59
C LEU A 94 -17.82 -10.58 -8.67
N LYS A 95 -18.93 -9.85 -8.86
CA LYS A 95 -19.32 -8.77 -7.94
C LYS A 95 -19.68 -9.27 -6.55
N LEU A 96 -20.32 -10.44 -6.46
CA LEU A 96 -20.70 -11.05 -5.19
C LEU A 96 -19.48 -11.56 -4.45
N GLU A 97 -18.58 -12.26 -5.13
CA GLU A 97 -17.31 -12.75 -4.58
C GLU A 97 -16.42 -11.59 -4.10
N LEU A 98 -16.31 -10.52 -4.89
CA LEU A 98 -15.61 -9.30 -4.46
C LEU A 98 -16.23 -8.73 -3.19
N LYS A 99 -17.57 -8.74 -3.08
CA LYS A 99 -18.25 -8.21 -1.90
C LYS A 99 -18.04 -9.07 -0.66
N GLU A 100 -18.01 -10.40 -0.82
CA GLU A 100 -17.70 -11.33 0.25
C GLU A 100 -16.26 -11.15 0.74
N GLN A 101 -15.29 -10.99 -0.17
CA GLN A 101 -13.91 -10.69 0.20
C GLN A 101 -13.77 -9.34 0.93
N GLU A 102 -14.47 -8.30 0.47
CA GLU A 102 -14.50 -7.01 1.17
C GLU A 102 -15.02 -7.14 2.61
N LEU A 103 -16.11 -7.90 2.81
CA LEU A 103 -16.68 -8.14 4.13
C LEU A 103 -15.74 -8.94 5.03
N ALA A 104 -15.13 -10.02 4.50
CA ALA A 104 -14.15 -10.81 5.23
C ALA A 104 -12.94 -9.97 5.67
N HIS A 105 -12.42 -9.09 4.80
CA HIS A 105 -11.35 -8.16 5.15
C HIS A 105 -11.78 -7.16 6.22
N GLN A 106 -13.00 -6.62 6.16
CA GLN A 106 -13.53 -5.74 7.19
C GLN A 106 -13.61 -6.44 8.56
N ASP A 107 -14.03 -7.70 8.59
CA ASP A 107 -14.11 -8.49 9.81
C ASP A 107 -12.73 -8.76 10.41
N ILE A 108 -11.73 -9.08 9.57
CA ILE A 108 -10.33 -9.23 10.02
C ILE A 108 -9.83 -7.92 10.65
N ILE A 109 -10.04 -6.78 10.00
CA ILE A 109 -9.64 -5.47 10.54
C ILE A 109 -10.36 -5.19 11.86
N ARG A 110 -11.65 -5.53 11.97
CA ARG A 110 -12.42 -5.35 13.20
C ARG A 110 -11.90 -6.23 14.33
N GLN A 111 -11.55 -7.48 14.04
CA GLN A 111 -10.98 -8.40 15.02
C GLN A 111 -9.61 -7.92 15.50
N LEU A 112 -8.75 -7.48 14.59
CA LEU A 112 -7.43 -6.94 14.91
C LEU A 112 -7.56 -5.67 15.78
N LYS A 113 -8.48 -4.76 15.46
CA LYS A 113 -8.78 -3.60 16.33
C LYS A 113 -9.25 -4.00 17.72
N LEU A 114 -10.07 -5.05 17.83
CA LEU A 114 -10.54 -5.55 19.12
C LEU A 114 -9.40 -6.17 19.95
N GLU A 115 -8.49 -6.92 19.32
CA GLU A 115 -7.30 -7.47 19.98
C GLU A 115 -6.38 -6.36 20.48
N HIS A 116 -6.08 -5.37 19.63
CA HIS A 116 -5.29 -4.21 20.04
C HIS A 116 -5.95 -3.45 21.20
N ALA A 117 -7.28 -3.28 21.19
CA ALA A 117 -7.98 -2.65 22.30
C ALA A 117 -7.83 -3.46 23.61
N LYS A 118 -7.92 -4.79 23.55
CA LYS A 118 -7.69 -5.67 24.71
C LYS A 118 -6.27 -5.55 25.24
N GLU A 119 -5.26 -5.53 24.36
CA GLU A 119 -3.86 -5.37 24.76
C GLU A 119 -3.60 -4.01 25.40
N ILE A 120 -4.14 -2.93 24.84
CA ILE A 120 -4.05 -1.58 25.44
C ILE A 120 -4.68 -1.57 26.84
N THR A 121 -5.85 -2.21 27.01
CA THR A 121 -6.49 -2.30 28.33
C THR A 121 -5.63 -3.08 29.33
N LYS A 122 -5.05 -4.21 28.93
CA LYS A 122 -4.13 -4.98 29.80
C LYS A 122 -2.93 -4.14 30.21
N LEU A 123 -2.28 -3.47 29.26
CA LEU A 123 -1.12 -2.62 29.52
C LEU A 123 -1.47 -1.47 30.48
N ARG A 124 -2.65 -0.84 30.31
CA ARG A 124 -3.14 0.18 31.24
C ARG A 124 -3.35 -0.37 32.65
N GLN A 125 -3.93 -1.56 32.79
CA GLN A 125 -4.13 -2.20 34.09
C GLN A 125 -2.79 -2.52 34.77
N GLU A 126 -1.81 -3.02 34.02
CA GLU A 126 -0.46 -3.28 34.52
C GLU A 126 0.22 -2.00 35.02
N PHE A 127 0.17 -0.92 34.24
CA PHE A 127 0.73 0.37 34.65
C PHE A 127 0.01 0.96 35.86
N GLU A 128 -1.31 0.84 35.94
CA GLU A 128 -2.07 1.31 37.10
C GLU A 128 -1.71 0.54 38.37
N LEU A 129 -1.53 -0.79 38.24
CA LEU A 129 -1.10 -1.64 39.36
C LEU A 129 0.32 -1.28 39.82
N GLN A 130 1.27 -1.14 38.89
CA GLN A 130 2.63 -0.70 39.21
C GLN A 130 2.67 0.69 39.86
N ALA A 131 1.86 1.63 39.38
CA ALA A 131 1.75 2.96 39.97
C ALA A 131 1.20 2.91 41.40
N ARG A 132 0.15 2.12 41.64
CA ARG A 132 -0.42 1.91 42.99
C ARG A 132 0.57 1.26 43.94
N GLU A 133 1.29 0.23 43.51
CA GLU A 133 2.33 -0.42 44.32
C GLU A 133 3.45 0.56 44.68
N LEU A 134 3.90 1.37 43.71
CA LEU A 134 4.93 2.37 43.94
C LEU A 134 4.46 3.45 44.92
N GLN A 135 3.24 3.94 44.75
CA GLN A 135 2.62 4.89 45.67
C GLN A 135 2.55 4.33 47.09
N GLN A 136 2.00 3.12 47.26
CA GLN A 136 1.92 2.48 48.58
C GLN A 136 3.30 2.29 49.23
N LYS A 137 4.32 1.93 48.44
CA LYS A 137 5.68 1.77 48.92
C LYS A 137 6.24 3.08 49.47
N TYR A 138 6.05 4.20 48.76
CA TYR A 138 6.52 5.51 49.21
C TYR A 138 5.69 6.06 50.37
N GLU A 139 4.39 5.84 50.38
CA GLU A 139 3.52 6.25 51.48
C GLU A 139 3.89 5.55 52.79
N LYS A 140 4.16 4.23 52.74
CA LYS A 140 4.72 3.48 53.86
C LYS A 140 6.06 4.05 54.33
N LYS A 141 7.00 4.31 53.41
CA LYS A 141 8.28 4.93 53.76
C LYS A 141 8.12 6.29 54.43
N MET A 142 7.22 7.13 53.91
CA MET A 142 6.94 8.47 54.45
C MET A 142 6.29 8.39 55.83
N LYS A 143 5.41 7.41 56.07
CA LYS A 143 4.81 7.17 57.38
C LYS A 143 5.88 6.71 58.39
N MET A 144 6.68 5.70 58.04
CA MET A 144 7.76 5.23 58.93
C MET A 144 8.75 6.35 59.30
N LEU A 145 9.12 7.22 58.35
CA LEU A 145 10.01 8.33 58.62
C LEU A 145 9.38 9.36 59.58
N ARG A 146 8.08 9.65 59.42
CA ARG A 146 7.35 10.52 60.33
C ARG A 146 7.28 9.92 61.73
N ASP A 147 6.94 8.64 61.84
CA ASP A 147 6.86 7.93 63.11
C ASP A 147 8.23 7.90 63.82
N ASP A 148 9.33 7.69 63.09
CA ASP A 148 10.71 7.73 63.63
C ASP A 148 11.09 9.13 64.14
N MET A 149 10.80 10.18 63.36
CA MET A 149 11.06 11.55 63.78
C MET A 149 10.22 11.96 65.00
N GLU A 150 8.96 11.53 65.07
CA GLU A 150 8.10 11.80 66.21
C GLU A 150 8.58 11.06 67.47
N LEU A 151 9.04 9.82 67.31
CA LEU A 151 9.64 9.05 68.40
C LEU A 151 10.91 9.72 68.94
N ARG A 152 11.82 10.15 68.05
CA ARG A 152 13.03 10.90 68.45
C ARG A 152 12.68 12.18 69.20
N ARG A 153 11.72 12.95 68.68
CA ARG A 153 11.24 14.17 69.35
C ARG A 153 10.69 13.87 70.75
N LYS A 154 9.89 12.80 70.91
CA LYS A 154 9.36 12.38 72.21
C LYS A 154 10.48 11.97 73.17
N GLN A 155 11.48 11.23 72.69
CA GLN A 155 12.66 10.86 73.48
C GLN A 155 13.45 12.10 73.92
N GLU A 156 13.73 13.04 73.01
CA GLU A 156 14.43 14.29 73.34
C GLU A 156 13.67 15.14 74.38
N ILE A 157 12.33 15.24 74.24
CA ILE A 157 11.49 15.93 75.24
C ILE A 157 11.60 15.24 76.59
N HIS A 158 11.47 13.91 76.62
CA HIS A 158 11.55 13.15 77.87
C HIS A 158 12.92 13.27 78.54
N GLU A 159 14.01 13.23 77.78
CA GLU A 159 15.36 13.48 78.32
C GLU A 159 15.51 14.89 78.90
N ILE A 160 14.96 15.91 78.23
CA ILE A 160 15.00 17.29 78.73
C ILE A 160 14.16 17.41 80.00
N GLU A 161 13.00 16.77 80.07
CA GLU A 161 12.15 16.73 81.25
C GLU A 161 12.85 16.04 82.43
N GLU A 162 13.47 14.89 82.21
CA GLU A 162 14.26 14.18 83.22
C GLU A 162 15.42 15.05 83.75
N ARG A 163 16.16 15.72 82.86
CA ARG A 163 17.23 16.66 83.27
C ARG A 163 16.67 17.83 84.09
N LYS A 164 15.55 18.41 83.68
CA LYS A 164 14.89 19.50 84.40
C LYS A 164 14.39 19.05 85.77
N ASN A 165 13.74 17.88 85.85
CA ASN A 165 13.25 17.31 87.10
C ASN A 165 14.40 16.99 88.06
N THR A 166 15.49 16.44 87.54
CA THR A 166 16.72 16.22 88.32
C THR A 166 17.25 17.53 88.88
N HIS A 167 17.35 18.58 88.05
CA HIS A 167 17.80 19.89 88.49
C HIS A 167 16.87 20.54 89.52
N ILE A 168 15.54 20.43 89.34
CA ILE A 168 14.54 20.90 90.30
C ILE A 168 14.74 20.17 91.64
N ASN A 169 14.92 18.85 91.64
CA ASN A 169 15.15 18.06 92.84
C ASN A 169 16.46 18.44 93.55
N GLU A 170 17.53 18.69 92.79
CA GLU A 170 18.79 19.20 93.34
C GLU A 170 18.62 20.58 93.97
N LEU A 171 17.91 21.48 93.29
CA LEU A 171 17.64 22.84 93.76
C LEU A 171 16.78 22.81 95.02
N MET A 172 15.74 21.96 95.06
CA MET A 172 14.93 21.72 96.26
C MET A 172 15.79 21.23 97.42
N LYS A 173 16.67 20.24 97.22
CA LYS A 173 17.60 19.77 98.27
C LYS A 173 18.55 20.86 98.74
N LYS A 174 19.09 21.68 97.83
CA LYS A 174 19.94 22.82 98.18
C LYS A 174 19.16 23.86 98.99
N HIS A 175 17.93 24.17 98.59
CA HIS A 175 17.06 25.06 99.35
C HIS A 175 16.71 24.48 100.73
N GLU A 176 16.40 23.19 100.83
CA GLU A 176 16.10 22.54 102.10
C GLU A 176 17.32 22.57 103.04
N ARG A 177 18.53 22.33 102.52
CA ARG A 177 19.78 22.53 103.27
C ARG A 177 19.98 23.98 103.69
N ALA A 178 19.84 24.93 102.77
CA ALA A 178 19.96 26.34 103.08
C ALA A 178 18.92 26.79 104.10
N PHE A 179 17.68 26.30 104.03
CA PHE A 179 16.64 26.56 105.03
C PHE A 179 16.96 25.90 106.38
N ALA A 180 17.52 24.69 106.39
CA ALA A 180 17.98 24.05 107.61
C ALA A 180 19.17 24.81 108.23
N GLU A 181 20.13 25.26 107.42
CA GLU A 181 21.24 26.12 107.83
C GLU A 181 20.74 27.48 108.33
N ILE A 182 19.78 28.11 107.65
CA ILE A 182 19.13 29.35 108.09
C ILE A 182 18.37 29.11 109.39
N LYS A 183 17.65 27.99 109.53
CA LYS A 183 16.93 27.64 110.75
C LYS A 183 17.88 27.37 111.90
N ASN A 184 19.00 26.70 111.65
CA ASN A 184 20.06 26.50 112.62
C ASN A 184 20.73 27.83 112.97
N TYR A 185 21.02 28.69 111.99
CA TYR A 185 21.55 30.03 112.19
C TYR A 185 20.58 30.90 113.00
N TYR A 186 19.28 30.85 112.74
CA TYR A 186 18.27 31.57 113.53
C TYR A 186 17.99 30.91 114.89
N ASN A 187 18.19 29.60 115.04
CA ASN A 187 18.18 28.90 116.34
C ASN A 187 19.40 29.31 117.18
N ASP A 188 20.58 29.33 116.56
CA ASP A 188 21.84 29.79 117.15
C ASP A 188 21.76 31.29 117.44
N ILE A 189 21.11 32.09 116.60
CA ILE A 189 20.78 33.48 116.87
C ILE A 189 19.67 33.61 117.90
N THR A 190 18.69 32.72 118.04
CA THR A 190 17.72 32.83 119.15
C THR A 190 18.35 32.42 120.46
N HIS A 191 19.32 31.50 120.43
CA HIS A 191 20.16 31.17 121.58
C HIS A 191 21.10 32.35 121.91
N ASN A 192 21.85 32.84 120.92
CA ASN A 192 22.68 34.04 121.05
C ASN A 192 21.86 35.28 121.32
N ASN A 193 20.60 35.43 120.87
CA ASN A 193 19.68 36.53 121.17
C ASN A 193 19.02 36.34 122.51
N LEU A 194 18.94 35.15 123.09
CA LEU A 194 18.64 35.00 124.51
C LEU A 194 19.82 35.54 125.34
N ASP A 195 21.05 35.26 124.90
CA ASP A 195 22.28 35.80 125.50
C ASP A 195 22.48 37.30 125.18
N LEU A 196 22.03 37.75 124.00
CA LEU A 196 22.19 39.09 123.45
C LEU A 196 20.98 39.97 123.73
N ILE A 197 19.77 39.48 124.04
CA ILE A 197 18.68 40.27 124.67
C ILE A 197 19.11 40.70 126.08
N LYS A 198 20.05 39.98 126.69
CA LYS A 198 20.75 40.41 127.90
C LYS A 198 21.65 41.64 127.64
N THR A 199 22.25 41.73 126.46
CA THR A 199 23.22 42.79 126.06
C THR A 199 22.61 43.91 125.17
N LEU A 200 21.53 43.66 124.44
CA LEU A 200 20.81 44.60 123.56
C LEU A 200 19.78 45.43 124.33
N LYS A 201 19.58 45.18 125.63
CA LYS A 201 19.08 46.23 126.52
C LYS A 201 20.08 47.40 126.65
N GLU A 202 21.35 47.21 126.28
CA GLU A 202 22.39 48.26 126.30
C GLU A 202 22.60 48.94 124.93
N ASP A 203 22.42 48.26 123.80
CA ASP A 203 22.80 48.79 122.46
C ASP A 203 21.65 49.38 121.60
N VAL A 204 20.40 49.41 122.10
CA VAL A 204 19.28 50.15 121.46
C VAL A 204 19.54 51.67 121.40
N ALA A 205 20.58 52.15 122.08
CA ALA A 205 21.05 53.53 122.00
C ALA A 205 21.79 53.89 120.68
N GLU A 206 22.35 52.92 119.94
CA GLU A 206 23.36 53.25 118.91
C GLU A 206 22.87 53.23 117.44
N MET A 207 21.76 52.55 117.13
CA MET A 207 21.25 52.41 115.75
C MET A 207 20.28 53.51 115.28
N LYS A 208 20.48 54.76 115.73
CA LYS A 208 19.82 55.96 115.15
C LYS A 208 20.70 56.72 114.14
N LYS A 209 21.87 56.18 113.75
CA LYS A 209 22.93 56.96 113.06
C LYS A 209 23.27 56.56 111.60
N ARG A 210 22.59 55.61 110.95
CA ARG A 210 22.98 55.11 109.60
C ARG A 210 21.88 55.22 108.53
N GLU A 211 21.29 56.40 108.37
CA GLU A 211 20.28 56.65 107.31
C GLU A 211 20.83 57.47 106.11
N ALA A 212 21.99 58.12 106.26
CA ALA A 212 22.53 59.04 105.23
C ALA A 212 23.37 58.40 104.11
N GLN A 213 23.55 57.07 104.07
CA GLN A 213 24.35 56.38 103.03
C GLN A 213 23.56 56.02 101.77
N ASN A 214 22.21 56.02 101.81
CA ASN A 214 21.38 55.60 100.67
C ASN A 214 21.20 56.68 99.59
N GLU A 215 21.50 57.95 99.88
CA GLU A 215 21.29 59.05 98.92
C GLU A 215 22.38 59.16 97.84
N LYS A 216 23.61 58.69 98.12
CA LYS A 216 24.73 58.72 97.15
C LYS A 216 24.57 57.66 96.03
N LEU A 217 23.98 56.52 96.36
CA LEU A 217 23.78 55.41 95.42
C LEU A 217 22.82 55.79 94.27
N MET A 218 21.85 56.66 94.54
CA MET A 218 20.87 57.11 93.56
C MET A 218 21.46 58.02 92.46
N TYR A 219 22.53 58.77 92.76
CA TYR A 219 23.17 59.67 91.79
C TYR A 219 24.09 58.92 90.81
N GLU A 220 24.82 57.91 91.29
CA GLU A 220 25.69 57.06 90.45
C GLU A 220 24.87 56.26 89.42
N ILE A 221 23.72 55.72 89.83
CA ILE A 221 22.80 54.99 88.94
C ILE A 221 22.25 55.88 87.82
N ALA A 222 21.99 57.16 88.09
CA ALA A 222 21.49 58.11 87.08
C ALA A 222 22.56 58.46 86.03
N GLN A 223 23.83 58.57 86.44
CA GLN A 223 24.94 58.89 85.54
C GLN A 223 25.32 57.70 84.64
N ASP A 224 25.27 56.48 85.18
CA ASP A 224 25.50 55.25 84.42
C ASP A 224 24.41 55.00 83.37
N ASN A 225 23.14 55.26 83.69
CA ASN A 225 22.05 55.19 82.72
C ASN A 225 22.23 56.16 81.54
N LYS A 226 22.79 57.36 81.79
CA LYS A 226 23.07 58.34 80.72
C LYS A 226 24.22 57.89 79.81
N ARG A 227 25.24 57.21 80.36
CA ARG A 227 26.37 56.65 79.60
C ARG A 227 25.97 55.46 78.72
N LEU A 228 25.00 54.65 79.16
CA LEU A 228 24.57 53.43 78.46
C LEU A 228 23.53 53.67 77.35
N SER A 229 22.89 54.85 77.31
CA SER A 229 21.84 55.20 76.32
C SER A 229 22.34 55.30 74.87
N GLU A 230 23.52 55.89 74.65
CA GLU A 230 24.08 56.07 73.30
C GLU A 230 24.57 54.75 72.67
N PRO A 231 25.31 53.87 73.38
CA PRO A 231 25.63 52.53 72.91
C PRO A 231 24.37 51.70 72.59
N LEU A 232 23.35 51.78 73.44
CA LEU A 232 22.08 51.06 73.22
C LEU A 232 21.39 51.53 71.93
N THR A 233 21.37 52.84 71.67
CA THR A 233 20.77 53.40 70.46
C THR A 233 21.53 52.97 69.19
N LYS A 234 22.86 52.90 69.24
CA LYS A 234 23.70 52.40 68.12
C LYS A 234 23.44 50.91 67.88
N ALA A 235 23.40 50.09 68.92
CA ALA A 235 23.10 48.66 68.83
C ALA A 235 21.70 48.40 68.26
N LEU A 236 20.69 49.19 68.63
CA LEU A 236 19.33 49.08 68.09
C LEU A 236 19.28 49.38 66.58
N LYS A 237 19.99 50.42 66.11
CA LYS A 237 20.08 50.73 64.66
C LYS A 237 20.81 49.65 63.88
N GLU A 238 21.86 49.07 64.45
CA GLU A 238 22.60 47.96 63.84
C GLU A 238 21.73 46.71 63.73
N VAL A 239 20.96 46.38 64.77
CA VAL A 239 19.97 45.29 64.74
C VAL A 239 18.92 45.52 63.65
N GLU A 240 18.45 46.76 63.46
CA GLU A 240 17.48 47.08 62.41
C GLU A 240 18.07 46.92 61.00
N LEU A 241 19.31 47.37 60.79
CA LEU A 241 20.03 47.17 59.52
C LEU A 241 20.25 45.69 59.22
N LEU A 242 20.70 44.92 60.20
CA LEU A 242 20.90 43.47 60.07
C LEU A 242 19.60 42.73 59.75
N ARG A 243 18.47 43.15 60.35
CA ARG A 243 17.14 42.61 60.03
C ARG A 243 16.74 42.88 58.58
N GLN A 244 17.01 44.09 58.06
CA GLN A 244 16.75 44.41 56.66
C GLN A 244 17.63 43.59 55.70
N GLN A 245 18.92 43.43 56.03
CA GLN A 245 19.82 42.58 55.23
C GLN A 245 19.38 41.11 55.23
N LEU A 246 18.93 40.59 56.37
CA LEU A 246 18.40 39.23 56.48
C LEU A 246 17.15 39.04 55.59
N ALA A 247 16.23 40.01 55.61
CA ALA A 247 15.03 39.97 54.77
C ALA A 247 15.36 39.99 53.27
N ASN A 248 16.35 40.78 52.85
CA ASN A 248 16.83 40.79 51.47
C ASN A 248 17.48 39.44 51.11
N TYR A 249 18.31 38.88 51.99
CA TYR A 249 18.91 37.57 51.80
C TYR A 249 17.86 36.46 51.62
N ASP A 250 16.79 36.46 52.43
CA ASP A 250 15.71 35.49 52.29
C ASP A 250 14.96 35.62 50.96
N LYS A 251 14.76 36.86 50.47
CA LYS A 251 14.17 37.14 49.16
C LYS A 251 15.06 36.65 48.02
N ASP A 252 16.36 36.89 48.10
CA ASP A 252 17.33 36.44 47.10
C ASP A 252 17.43 34.91 47.09
N ARG A 253 17.39 34.28 48.27
CA ARG A 253 17.38 32.82 48.41
C ARG A 253 16.15 32.20 47.73
N LEU A 254 14.96 32.79 47.91
CA LEU A 254 13.74 32.32 47.27
C LEU A 254 13.80 32.52 45.74
N SER A 255 14.29 33.68 45.30
CA SER A 255 14.46 33.97 43.86
C SER A 255 15.44 33.00 43.20
N LEU A 256 16.55 32.67 43.88
CA LEU A 256 17.52 31.68 43.42
C LEU A 256 16.93 30.27 43.31
N GLN A 257 16.06 29.87 44.25
CA GLN A 257 15.36 28.59 44.15
C GLN A 257 14.44 28.55 42.92
N GLN A 258 13.71 29.64 42.66
CA GLN A 258 12.83 29.74 41.49
C GLN A 258 13.61 29.72 40.17
N THR A 259 14.73 30.44 40.08
CA THR A 259 15.57 30.43 38.86
C THR A 259 16.22 29.07 38.63
N LYS A 260 16.67 28.38 39.68
CA LYS A 260 17.17 27.00 39.59
C LYS A 260 16.09 26.04 39.09
N ALA A 261 14.85 26.16 39.56
CA ALA A 261 13.74 25.33 39.08
C ALA A 261 13.43 25.61 37.59
N ARG A 262 13.47 26.87 37.16
CA ARG A 262 13.31 27.25 35.75
C ARG A 262 14.45 26.71 34.88
N LEU A 263 15.68 26.80 35.35
CA LEU A 263 16.86 26.27 34.65
C LEU A 263 16.74 24.76 34.46
N LEU A 264 16.38 24.01 35.51
CA LEU A 264 16.19 22.56 35.42
C LEU A 264 15.10 22.18 34.39
N ASN A 265 14.01 22.94 34.34
CA ASN A 265 12.96 22.72 33.35
C ASN A 265 13.43 23.04 31.92
N ALA A 266 14.18 24.12 31.74
CA ALA A 266 14.76 24.48 30.44
C ALA A 266 15.77 23.43 29.96
N GLU A 267 16.64 22.92 30.85
CA GLU A 267 17.58 21.84 30.53
C GLU A 267 16.87 20.55 30.10
N ARG A 268 15.76 20.20 30.76
CA ARG A 268 14.93 19.06 30.35
C ARG A 268 14.30 19.28 28.97
N GLN A 269 13.79 20.48 28.71
CA GLN A 269 13.22 20.82 27.40
C GLN A 269 14.27 20.75 26.29
N ILE A 270 15.48 21.27 26.53
CA ILE A 270 16.60 21.20 25.58
C ILE A 270 16.93 19.74 25.26
N LYS A 271 17.10 18.88 26.28
CA LYS A 271 17.40 17.46 26.06
C LYS A 271 16.32 16.73 25.27
N ASN A 272 15.05 17.04 25.53
CA ASN A 272 13.94 16.45 24.78
C ASN A 272 13.96 16.91 23.32
N LEU A 273 14.16 18.21 23.07
CA LEU A 273 14.23 18.76 21.72
C LEU A 273 15.45 18.24 20.94
N GLU A 274 16.60 18.09 21.59
CA GLU A 274 17.80 17.51 20.98
C GLU A 274 17.52 16.07 20.52
N TRP A 275 16.87 15.26 21.38
CA TRP A 275 16.51 13.90 21.02
C TRP A 275 15.49 13.84 19.88
N GLU A 276 14.44 14.66 19.92
CA GLU A 276 13.44 14.75 18.86
C GLU A 276 14.08 15.17 17.53
N ASN A 277 14.98 16.15 17.56
CA ASN A 277 15.69 16.64 16.38
C ASN A 277 16.61 15.56 15.77
N GLU A 278 17.31 14.80 16.60
CA GLU A 278 18.17 13.70 16.15
C GLU A 278 17.32 12.60 15.48
N VAL A 279 16.21 12.20 16.10
CA VAL A 279 15.30 11.20 15.53
C VAL A 279 14.71 11.68 14.20
N LEU A 280 14.30 12.95 14.12
CA LEU A 280 13.77 13.53 12.89
C LEU A 280 14.84 13.62 11.79
N SER A 281 16.07 13.98 12.14
CA SER A 281 17.19 14.06 11.19
C SER A 281 17.53 12.69 10.59
N GLN A 282 17.56 11.64 11.41
CA GLN A 282 17.78 10.27 10.93
C GLN A 282 16.65 9.79 10.02
N ARG A 283 15.39 10.07 10.40
CA ARG A 283 14.23 9.74 9.55
C ARG A 283 14.27 10.48 8.22
N PHE A 284 14.62 11.76 8.24
CA PHE A 284 14.76 12.56 7.03
C PHE A 284 15.84 12.01 6.11
N SER A 285 17.02 11.69 6.65
CA SER A 285 18.12 11.08 5.88
C SER A 285 17.70 9.76 5.23
N LYS A 286 16.96 8.90 5.95
CA LYS A 286 16.43 7.65 5.39
C LYS A 286 15.47 7.89 4.23
N VAL A 287 14.48 8.77 4.41
CA VAL A 287 13.50 9.09 3.36
C VAL A 287 14.18 9.71 2.14
N GLN A 288 15.19 10.54 2.36
CA GLN A 288 15.98 11.12 1.27
C GLN A 288 16.72 10.03 0.48
N SER A 289 17.35 9.06 1.16
CA SER A 289 18.01 7.92 0.52
C SER A 289 17.02 7.05 -0.27
N GLU A 290 15.83 6.78 0.27
CA GLU A 290 14.78 6.00 -0.40
C GLU A 290 14.28 6.73 -1.66
N ARG A 291 14.11 8.05 -1.59
CA ARG A 291 13.76 8.88 -2.76
C ARG A 291 14.84 8.80 -3.84
N ASP A 292 16.10 8.95 -3.46
CA ASP A 292 17.22 8.98 -4.40
C ASP A 292 17.41 7.61 -5.08
N GLU A 293 17.25 6.52 -4.31
CA GLU A 293 17.26 5.15 -4.86
C GLU A 293 16.09 4.92 -5.82
N LEU A 294 14.88 5.37 -5.47
CA LEU A 294 13.71 5.22 -6.33
C LEU A 294 13.88 5.99 -7.65
N TYR A 295 14.43 7.20 -7.58
CA TYR A 295 14.72 8.02 -8.75
C TYR A 295 15.74 7.35 -9.67
N SER A 296 16.83 6.82 -9.09
CA SER A 296 17.84 6.07 -9.86
C SER A 296 17.28 4.81 -10.52
N LYS A 297 16.44 4.03 -9.81
CA LYS A 297 15.77 2.85 -10.37
C LYS A 297 14.82 3.21 -11.50
N PHE A 298 14.10 4.33 -11.36
CA PHE A 298 13.18 4.81 -12.39
C PHE A 298 13.93 5.18 -13.67
N GLU A 299 15.00 5.97 -13.57
CA GLU A 299 15.85 6.31 -14.72
C GLU A 299 16.44 5.05 -15.38
N ALA A 300 17.01 4.14 -14.60
CA ALA A 300 17.56 2.89 -15.11
C ALA A 300 16.51 2.05 -15.85
N SER A 301 15.28 1.96 -15.32
CA SER A 301 14.19 1.23 -15.95
C SER A 301 13.75 1.85 -17.26
N ILE A 302 13.72 3.19 -17.35
CA ILE A 302 13.42 3.90 -18.60
C ILE A 302 14.48 3.57 -19.66
N TYR A 303 15.76 3.65 -19.30
CA TYR A 303 16.85 3.35 -20.23
C TYR A 303 16.82 1.91 -20.71
N ASP A 304 16.54 0.93 -19.83
CA ASP A 304 16.43 -0.49 -20.22
C ASP A 304 15.27 -0.71 -21.21
N VAL A 305 14.10 -0.11 -20.96
CA VAL A 305 12.95 -0.20 -21.88
C VAL A 305 13.27 0.46 -23.21
N GLN A 306 13.85 1.67 -23.21
CA GLN A 306 14.26 2.37 -24.43
C GLN A 306 15.31 1.59 -25.22
N GLN A 307 16.27 0.97 -24.56
CA GLN A 307 17.29 0.15 -25.21
C GLN A 307 16.67 -1.10 -25.85
N LYS A 308 15.78 -1.80 -25.14
CA LYS A 308 15.11 -3.00 -25.65
C LYS A 308 14.20 -2.68 -26.84
N THR A 309 13.40 -1.62 -26.76
CA THR A 309 12.55 -1.21 -27.87
C THR A 309 13.39 -0.69 -29.04
N GLY A 310 14.44 0.09 -28.77
CA GLY A 310 15.37 0.58 -29.78
C GLY A 310 16.07 -0.55 -30.53
N LEU A 311 16.57 -1.58 -29.83
CA LEU A 311 17.20 -2.74 -30.46
C LEU A 311 16.18 -3.53 -31.30
N LYS A 312 14.94 -3.70 -30.82
CA LYS A 312 13.87 -4.36 -31.59
C LYS A 312 13.54 -3.57 -32.86
N SER A 313 13.41 -2.25 -32.77
CA SER A 313 13.17 -1.38 -33.92
C SER A 313 14.30 -1.45 -34.94
N ALA A 314 15.56 -1.37 -34.50
CA ALA A 314 16.73 -1.45 -35.38
C ALA A 314 16.80 -2.82 -36.12
N VAL A 315 16.46 -3.91 -35.43
CA VAL A 315 16.40 -5.24 -36.06
C VAL A 315 15.28 -5.32 -37.10
N LEU A 316 14.11 -4.74 -36.81
CA LEU A 316 13.00 -4.69 -37.77
C LEU A 316 13.34 -3.84 -38.99
N GLU A 317 14.00 -2.69 -38.78
CA GLU A 317 14.47 -1.81 -39.85
C GLU A 317 15.46 -2.51 -40.77
N LYS A 318 16.48 -3.19 -40.22
CA LYS A 318 17.41 -4.00 -41.02
C LYS A 318 16.73 -5.14 -41.78
N LYS A 319 15.71 -5.78 -41.20
CA LYS A 319 14.94 -6.82 -41.90
C LYS A 319 14.15 -6.22 -43.06
N LEU A 320 13.58 -5.03 -42.87
CA LEU A 320 12.82 -4.34 -43.90
C LEU A 320 13.73 -3.89 -45.04
N GLU A 321 14.90 -3.33 -44.72
CA GLU A 321 15.93 -2.96 -45.69
C GLU A 321 16.39 -4.17 -46.51
N ALA A 322 16.77 -5.28 -45.86
CA ALA A 322 17.19 -6.49 -46.55
C ALA A 322 16.08 -7.10 -47.44
N MET A 323 14.82 -7.04 -47.00
CA MET A 323 13.68 -7.48 -47.83
C MET A 323 13.43 -6.53 -49.01
N GLY A 324 13.65 -5.23 -48.83
CA GLY A 324 13.59 -4.22 -49.89
C GLY A 324 14.67 -4.44 -50.96
N GLU A 325 15.93 -4.63 -50.55
CA GLU A 325 17.03 -4.95 -51.47
C GLU A 325 16.76 -6.26 -52.25
N ALA A 326 16.25 -7.29 -51.57
CA ALA A 326 15.87 -8.54 -52.21
C ALA A 326 14.73 -8.36 -53.24
N LEU A 327 13.77 -7.49 -52.94
CA LEU A 327 12.68 -7.14 -53.86
C LEU A 327 13.22 -6.41 -55.08
N GLU A 328 14.04 -5.36 -54.91
CA GLU A 328 14.64 -4.61 -56.02
C GLU A 328 15.48 -5.52 -56.93
N MET A 329 16.29 -6.42 -56.35
CA MET A 329 17.07 -7.38 -57.13
C MET A 329 16.16 -8.34 -57.92
N LYS A 330 15.03 -8.78 -57.33
CA LYS A 330 14.07 -9.65 -58.01
C LYS A 330 13.32 -8.93 -59.11
N GLU A 331 12.93 -7.69 -58.92
CA GLU A 331 12.29 -6.85 -59.95
C GLU A 331 13.24 -6.61 -61.12
N ALA A 332 14.52 -6.30 -60.85
CA ALA A 332 15.53 -6.14 -61.89
C ALA A 332 15.75 -7.43 -62.71
N GLN A 333 15.89 -8.58 -62.02
CA GLN A 333 15.98 -9.89 -62.67
C GLN A 333 14.75 -10.19 -63.54
N LEU A 334 13.55 -9.88 -63.04
CA LEU A 334 12.30 -10.11 -63.75
C LEU A 334 12.21 -9.21 -65.00
N ALA A 335 12.58 -7.93 -64.88
CA ALA A 335 12.63 -7.00 -66.01
C ALA A 335 13.61 -7.45 -67.10
N GLU A 336 14.80 -7.93 -66.73
CA GLU A 336 15.78 -8.47 -67.68
C GLU A 336 15.25 -9.71 -68.42
N VAL A 337 14.62 -10.65 -67.70
CA VAL A 337 14.01 -11.83 -68.33
C VAL A 337 12.86 -11.46 -69.27
N LEU A 338 12.00 -10.51 -68.87
CA LEU A 338 10.87 -10.06 -69.69
C LEU A 338 11.34 -9.37 -70.97
N THR A 339 12.37 -8.54 -70.89
CA THR A 339 12.97 -7.89 -72.07
C THR A 339 13.68 -8.88 -72.99
N ALA A 340 14.37 -9.89 -72.45
CA ALA A 340 15.02 -10.93 -73.26
C ALA A 340 14.03 -11.89 -73.94
N ALA A 341 12.87 -12.14 -73.32
CA ALA A 341 11.89 -13.09 -73.83
C ALA A 341 11.03 -12.57 -75.01
N ASN A 342 11.01 -11.25 -75.27
CA ASN A 342 10.25 -10.61 -76.36
C ASN A 342 8.78 -11.08 -76.45
N LEU A 343 8.15 -11.28 -75.29
CA LEU A 343 6.77 -11.75 -75.20
C LEU A 343 5.78 -10.61 -75.46
N ASP A 344 4.62 -10.94 -76.03
CA ASP A 344 3.54 -9.97 -76.26
C ASP A 344 3.04 -9.41 -74.90
N PRO A 345 3.03 -8.08 -74.69
CA PRO A 345 2.68 -7.48 -73.41
C PRO A 345 1.26 -7.81 -72.93
N GLY A 346 0.30 -7.98 -73.85
CA GLY A 346 -1.10 -8.26 -73.51
C GLY A 346 -1.29 -9.67 -72.95
N THR A 347 -0.68 -10.67 -73.59
CA THR A 347 -0.71 -12.06 -73.12
C THR A 347 0.07 -12.26 -71.82
N LEU A 348 1.20 -11.56 -71.65
CA LEU A 348 1.99 -11.64 -70.43
C LEU A 348 1.25 -11.05 -69.21
N ALA A 349 0.61 -9.89 -69.38
CA ALA A 349 -0.20 -9.27 -68.34
C ALA A 349 -1.38 -10.17 -67.92
N ALA A 350 -2.03 -10.84 -68.87
CA ALA A 350 -3.12 -11.79 -68.58
C ALA A 350 -2.64 -13.00 -67.77
N ILE A 351 -1.46 -13.54 -68.06
CA ILE A 351 -0.87 -14.66 -67.32
C ILE A 351 -0.45 -14.21 -65.91
N ASN A 352 0.20 -13.05 -65.78
CA ASN A 352 0.58 -12.50 -64.47
C ASN A 352 -0.64 -12.26 -63.58
N ASN A 353 -1.69 -11.59 -64.09
CA ASN A 353 -2.91 -11.34 -63.31
C ASN A 353 -3.56 -12.63 -62.81
N ARG A 354 -3.59 -13.67 -63.65
CA ARG A 354 -4.12 -14.99 -63.25
C ARG A 354 -3.23 -15.67 -62.20
N LEU A 355 -1.92 -15.52 -62.29
CA LEU A 355 -0.99 -16.06 -61.30
C LEU A 355 -1.10 -15.32 -59.97
N GLU A 356 -1.24 -14.00 -60.00
CA GLU A 356 -1.49 -13.12 -58.86
C GLU A 356 -2.77 -13.53 -58.13
N GLU A 357 -3.87 -13.71 -58.86
CA GLU A 357 -5.15 -14.16 -58.30
C GLU A 357 -5.03 -15.55 -57.64
N VAL A 358 -4.25 -16.46 -58.22
CA VAL A 358 -3.99 -17.78 -57.60
C VAL A 358 -3.14 -17.65 -56.34
N LEU A 359 -2.12 -16.79 -56.34
CA LEU A 359 -1.27 -16.55 -55.17
C LEU A 359 -2.06 -15.89 -54.03
N ASP A 360 -2.90 -14.89 -54.34
CA ASP A 360 -3.77 -14.23 -53.37
C ASP A 360 -4.77 -15.19 -52.75
N ASN A 361 -5.44 -16.01 -53.58
CA ASN A 361 -6.32 -17.07 -53.09
C ASN A 361 -5.58 -18.05 -52.16
N LYS A 362 -4.36 -18.48 -52.54
CA LYS A 362 -3.55 -19.36 -51.68
C LYS A 362 -3.16 -18.67 -50.37
N ASN A 363 -2.73 -17.41 -50.41
CA ASN A 363 -2.38 -16.64 -49.22
C ASN A 363 -3.59 -16.46 -48.29
N GLN A 364 -4.78 -16.23 -48.84
CA GLN A 364 -6.01 -16.12 -48.07
C GLN A 364 -6.39 -17.45 -47.42
N VAL A 365 -6.26 -18.56 -48.14
CA VAL A 365 -6.46 -19.92 -47.59
C VAL A 365 -5.44 -20.22 -46.50
N ILE A 366 -4.16 -19.85 -46.66
CA ILE A 366 -3.13 -20.02 -45.62
C ILE A 366 -3.52 -19.26 -44.36
N LYS A 367 -3.92 -17.99 -44.47
CA LYS A 367 -4.37 -17.18 -43.32
C LYS A 367 -5.61 -17.79 -42.64
N ALA A 368 -6.58 -18.27 -43.41
CA ALA A 368 -7.77 -18.93 -42.89
C ALA A 368 -7.42 -20.23 -42.14
N LEU A 369 -6.56 -21.07 -42.72
CA LEU A 369 -6.11 -22.30 -42.08
C LEU A 369 -5.29 -22.05 -40.81
N GLN A 370 -4.40 -21.03 -40.80
CA GLN A 370 -3.66 -20.63 -39.60
C GLN A 370 -4.61 -20.18 -38.49
N TYR A 371 -5.63 -19.41 -38.84
CA TYR A 371 -6.69 -19.00 -37.92
C TYR A 371 -7.46 -20.22 -37.38
N ASP A 372 -7.84 -21.16 -38.25
CA ASP A 372 -8.57 -22.37 -37.84
C ASP A 372 -7.73 -23.26 -36.92
N VAL A 373 -6.43 -23.44 -37.22
CA VAL A 373 -5.50 -24.16 -36.34
C VAL A 373 -5.42 -23.48 -34.98
N ALA A 374 -5.28 -22.15 -34.93
CA ALA A 374 -5.20 -21.43 -33.67
C ALA A 374 -6.53 -21.52 -32.87
N LYS A 375 -7.67 -21.48 -33.57
CA LYS A 375 -9.00 -21.65 -32.99
C LYS A 375 -9.20 -23.06 -32.41
N VAL A 376 -8.82 -24.10 -33.14
CA VAL A 376 -8.93 -25.51 -32.70
C VAL A 376 -7.96 -25.81 -31.56
N SER A 377 -6.71 -25.36 -31.66
CA SER A 377 -5.70 -25.54 -30.60
C SER A 377 -6.18 -24.96 -29.26
N LYS A 378 -6.89 -23.84 -29.34
CA LYS A 378 -7.46 -23.19 -28.18
C LYS A 378 -8.73 -23.85 -27.67
N ALA A 379 -9.63 -24.28 -28.54
CA ALA A 379 -10.78 -25.08 -28.15
C ALA A 379 -10.33 -26.36 -27.42
N HIS A 380 -9.24 -26.98 -27.87
CA HIS A 380 -8.58 -28.11 -27.20
C HIS A 380 -8.07 -27.72 -25.80
N ASN A 381 -7.34 -26.61 -25.66
CA ASN A 381 -6.87 -26.14 -24.35
C ASN A 381 -8.02 -25.77 -23.39
N ASP A 382 -9.07 -25.12 -23.88
CA ASP A 382 -10.26 -24.78 -23.08
C ASP A 382 -11.00 -26.06 -22.65
N LEU A 383 -11.09 -27.06 -23.53
CA LEU A 383 -11.68 -28.36 -23.21
C LEU A 383 -10.90 -29.09 -22.11
N ILE A 384 -9.56 -29.07 -22.16
CA ILE A 384 -8.72 -29.63 -21.09
C ILE A 384 -9.08 -28.97 -19.76
N ARG A 385 -9.11 -27.63 -19.69
CA ARG A 385 -9.46 -26.90 -18.45
C ARG A 385 -10.85 -27.25 -17.93
N VAL A 386 -11.83 -27.40 -18.82
CA VAL A 386 -13.19 -27.79 -18.45
C VAL A 386 -13.22 -29.21 -17.87
N TYR A 387 -12.49 -30.16 -18.45
CA TYR A 387 -12.40 -31.51 -17.90
C TYR A 387 -11.67 -31.55 -16.56
N GLU A 388 -10.58 -30.81 -16.39
CA GLU A 388 -9.88 -30.70 -15.10
C GLU A 388 -10.81 -30.12 -14.02
N ALA A 389 -11.56 -29.06 -14.34
CA ALA A 389 -12.56 -28.49 -13.44
C ALA A 389 -13.66 -29.49 -13.07
N LYS A 390 -14.16 -30.27 -14.06
CA LYS A 390 -15.17 -31.31 -13.80
C LYS A 390 -14.66 -32.49 -12.99
N LEU A 391 -13.43 -32.95 -13.22
CA LEU A 391 -12.83 -34.01 -12.40
C LEU A 391 -12.69 -33.55 -10.95
N THR A 392 -12.25 -32.31 -10.75
CA THR A 392 -12.17 -31.68 -9.43
C THR A 392 -13.54 -31.60 -8.75
N GLU A 393 -14.60 -31.23 -9.48
CA GLU A 393 -15.99 -31.19 -8.97
C GLU A 393 -16.48 -32.57 -8.50
N PHE A 394 -16.08 -33.65 -9.18
CA PHE A 394 -16.41 -35.03 -8.78
C PHE A 394 -15.45 -35.61 -7.73
N GLY A 395 -14.49 -34.82 -7.22
CA GLY A 395 -13.52 -35.25 -6.23
C GLY A 395 -12.47 -36.22 -6.77
N ILE A 396 -12.27 -36.27 -8.09
CA ILE A 396 -11.24 -37.06 -8.75
C ILE A 396 -10.00 -36.16 -8.94
N PRO A 397 -8.89 -36.43 -8.23
CA PRO A 397 -7.66 -35.67 -8.42
C PRO A 397 -7.12 -35.82 -9.84
N VAL A 398 -6.75 -34.71 -10.46
CA VAL A 398 -6.15 -34.67 -11.80
C VAL A 398 -4.87 -35.52 -11.92
N ASP A 399 -4.18 -35.75 -10.80
CA ASP A 399 -2.99 -36.61 -10.72
C ASP A 399 -3.30 -38.11 -10.88
N GLU A 400 -4.55 -38.53 -10.70
CA GLU A 400 -4.99 -39.95 -10.83
C GLU A 400 -5.26 -40.36 -12.29
N LEU A 401 -5.25 -39.43 -13.26
CA LEU A 401 -5.50 -39.71 -14.67
C LEU A 401 -4.42 -40.57 -15.35
N GLY A 402 -3.20 -40.65 -14.79
CA GLY A 402 -2.11 -41.46 -15.33
C GLY A 402 -1.46 -40.92 -16.62
N PHE A 403 -1.93 -39.80 -17.16
CA PHE A 403 -1.30 -39.08 -18.29
C PHE A 403 -1.42 -37.57 -18.11
N ARG A 404 -0.54 -36.81 -18.76
CA ARG A 404 -0.59 -35.34 -18.81
C ARG A 404 -1.02 -34.89 -20.21
N PRO A 405 -2.16 -34.18 -20.36
CA PRO A 405 -2.58 -33.69 -21.67
C PRO A 405 -1.56 -32.66 -22.20
N LEU A 406 -1.21 -32.77 -23.48
CA LEU A 406 -0.30 -31.83 -24.13
C LEU A 406 -1.04 -30.51 -24.41
N VAL A 407 -0.60 -29.44 -23.75
CA VAL A 407 -1.15 -28.09 -23.93
C VAL A 407 -0.44 -27.41 -25.09
N THR A 408 -1.21 -26.91 -26.06
CA THR A 408 -0.67 -26.18 -27.20
C THR A 408 -0.44 -24.71 -26.82
N ASN A 409 0.60 -24.06 -27.36
CA ASN A 409 0.92 -22.69 -27.00
C ASN A 409 -0.02 -21.70 -27.74
N THR A 410 -1.07 -21.22 -27.06
CA THR A 410 -2.14 -20.36 -27.66
C THR A 410 -2.41 -19.11 -26.83
N SER A 411 -3.02 -18.08 -27.45
CA SER A 411 -3.42 -16.85 -26.75
C SER A 411 -4.47 -17.10 -25.65
N THR A 412 -4.41 -16.32 -24.58
CA THR A 412 -5.23 -16.47 -23.35
C THR A 412 -6.64 -15.91 -23.43
N GLY A 413 -7.03 -15.24 -24.52
CA GLY A 413 -8.41 -14.74 -24.69
C GLY A 413 -9.45 -15.88 -24.84
N PRO A 414 -10.72 -15.64 -25.17
CA PRO A 414 -11.70 -16.67 -25.57
C PRO A 414 -11.43 -17.24 -26.99
N ALA A 415 -11.79 -18.49 -27.27
CA ALA A 415 -11.58 -19.13 -28.59
C ALA A 415 -12.18 -18.35 -29.78
N GLY A 416 -13.26 -17.60 -29.54
CA GLY A 416 -13.87 -16.71 -30.53
C GLY A 416 -13.15 -15.37 -30.75
N LEU A 417 -12.09 -15.07 -30.01
CA LEU A 417 -11.28 -13.83 -30.09
C LEU A 417 -9.82 -14.10 -30.43
N VAL A 418 -9.50 -15.30 -30.94
CA VAL A 418 -8.17 -15.56 -31.51
C VAL A 418 -8.04 -14.73 -32.77
N VAL A 419 -7.34 -13.60 -32.69
CA VAL A 419 -6.92 -12.91 -33.91
C VAL A 419 -5.71 -13.68 -34.44
N GLY A 420 -5.73 -14.03 -35.73
CA GLY A 420 -4.57 -14.63 -36.38
C GLY A 420 -3.34 -13.76 -36.12
N ALA A 421 -2.25 -14.39 -35.66
CA ALA A 421 -1.01 -13.70 -35.34
C ALA A 421 -0.39 -13.03 -36.57
#